data_AF-A0A4Q1SHN8-F1
#
_entry.id   AF-A0A4Q1SHN8-F1
#
_cell.length_a   1.000
_cell.length_b   1.000
_cell.length_c   1.000
_cell.angle_alpha   90.00
_cell.angle_beta   90.00
_cell.angle_gamma   90.00
#
_symmetry.space_group_name_H-M   'P 1'
#
loop_
_entity.id
_entity.type
_entity.pdbx_description
1 polymer ?
#
loop_
_entity_poly.entity_id
_entity_poly.type
_entity_poly.pdbx_seq_one_letter_code
_entity_poly.pdbx_strand_id
1 'polypeptide(L)' 'MMAKAVHLWELRPTANGGTVVIVQESLEGPLVARFVSSSQLTNTDLAWLKALKTRAESHP' A
#
# COMPACT_ATOMS: atom_id res chain seq x y z
N MET A 1 8.99 -3.43 -24.18
CA MET A 1 8.50 -2.41 -23.22
C MET A 1 8.13 -3.16 -21.94
N MET A 2 8.79 -2.89 -20.82
CA MET A 2 8.62 -3.65 -19.57
C MET A 2 7.54 -3.02 -18.68
N ALA A 3 6.91 -3.83 -17.81
CA ALA A 3 6.01 -3.32 -16.78
C ALA A 3 6.82 -2.64 -15.66
N LYS A 4 6.31 -1.53 -15.12
CA LYS A 4 6.93 -0.79 -14.01
C LYS A 4 5.92 -0.66 -12.87
N ALA A 5 6.35 -1.04 -11.67
CA ALA A 5 5.59 -0.83 -10.44
C ALA A 5 6.35 0.18 -9.56
N VAL A 6 5.63 1.15 -9.00
CA VAL A 6 6.16 2.09 -8.00
C VAL A 6 5.25 2.03 -6.78
N HIS A 7 5.85 1.68 -5.65
CA HIS A 7 5.18 1.63 -4.34
C HIS A 7 5.75 2.72 -3.46
N LEU A 8 4.92 3.69 -3.09
CA LEU A 8 5.27 4.76 -2.17
C LEU A 8 4.67 4.48 -0.79
N TRP A 9 5.53 4.60 0.23
CA TRP A 9 5.18 4.47 1.62
C TRP A 9 5.50 5.77 2.34
N GLU A 10 4.51 6.33 3.02
CA GLU A 10 4.71 7.50 3.85
C GLU A 10 4.24 7.22 5.27
N LEU A 11 5.12 7.47 6.24
CA LEU A 11 4.86 7.27 7.66
C LEU A 11 4.94 8.63 8.36
N ARG A 12 3.85 9.01 9.04
CA ARG A 12 3.78 10.27 9.78
C ARG A 12 3.42 10.00 11.24
N PRO A 13 4.13 10.60 12.21
CA PRO A 13 3.72 10.50 13.61
C PRO A 13 2.38 11.23 13.82
N THR A 14 1.57 10.74 14.74
CA THR A 14 0.37 11.44 15.22
C THR A 14 0.66 12.14 16.54
N ALA A 15 -0.14 13.17 16.85
CA ALA A 15 -0.05 13.89 18.12
C ALA A 15 -0.27 12.97 19.35
N ASN A 16 -0.92 11.82 19.16
CA ASN A 16 -1.24 10.87 20.21
C ASN A 16 -0.21 9.72 20.32
N GLY A 17 0.98 9.88 19.73
CA GLY A 17 2.05 8.86 19.77
C GLY A 17 1.84 7.66 18.85
N GLY A 18 0.86 7.71 17.94
CA GLY A 18 0.68 6.71 16.89
C GLY A 18 1.41 7.05 15.60
N THR A 19 1.23 6.22 14.57
CA THR A 19 1.75 6.46 13.22
C THR A 19 0.62 6.33 12.21
N VAL A 20 0.47 7.31 11.31
CA VAL A 20 -0.34 7.17 10.09
C VAL A 20 0.57 6.62 8.99
N VAL A 21 0.13 5.56 8.33
CA VAL A 21 0.79 5.00 7.15
C VAL A 21 -0.09 5.28 5.93
N ILE A 22 0.49 5.90 4.92
CA ILE A 22 -0.15 6.17 3.62
C ILE A 22 0.58 5.35 2.56
N VAL A 23 -0.17 4.61 1.75
CA VAL A 23 0.35 3.81 0.64
C VAL A 23 -0.20 4.36 -0.65
N GLN A 24 0.66 4.50 -1.66
CA GLN A 24 0.27 4.82 -3.01
C GLN A 24 1.00 3.89 -3.98
N GLU A 25 0.25 3.27 -4.87
CA GLU A 25 0.80 2.40 -5.90
C GLU A 25 0.50 2.98 -7.29
N SER A 26 1.52 2.95 -8.16
CA SER A 26 1.39 3.18 -9.59
C SER A 26 1.96 2.01 -10.37
N LEU A 27 1.18 1.50 -11.33
CA LEU A 27 1.54 0.37 -12.18
C LEU A 27 1.38 0.76 -13.66
N GLU A 28 2.48 0.77 -14.40
CA GLU A 28 2.54 1.22 -15.80
C GLU A 28 2.95 0.07 -16.73
N GLY A 29 2.32 -0.02 -17.90
CA GLY A 29 2.71 -0.95 -18.96
C GLY A 29 1.55 -1.35 -19.89
N PRO A 30 1.83 -1.78 -21.14
CA PRO A 30 0.84 -1.94 -22.21
C PRO A 30 -0.26 -2.98 -21.93
N LEU A 31 -0.11 -3.85 -20.93
CA LEU A 31 -1.11 -4.85 -20.56
C LEU A 31 -1.44 -4.88 -19.07
N VAL A 32 -0.79 -4.05 -18.26
CA VAL A 32 -0.94 -4.03 -16.81
C VAL A 32 -2.40 -3.80 -16.40
N ALA A 33 -3.00 -2.74 -16.93
CA ALA A 33 -4.38 -2.36 -16.61
C ALA A 33 -5.43 -3.38 -17.11
N ARG A 34 -5.04 -4.33 -17.98
CA ARG A 34 -5.90 -5.42 -18.43
C ARG A 34 -5.89 -6.61 -17.49
N PHE A 35 -4.80 -6.83 -16.76
CA PHE A 35 -4.64 -7.97 -15.85
C PHE A 35 -4.88 -7.61 -14.38
N VAL A 36 -4.71 -6.33 -14.03
CA VAL A 36 -4.82 -5.86 -12.66
C VAL A 36 -5.69 -4.62 -12.63
N SER A 37 -6.85 -4.72 -11.95
CA SER A 37 -7.69 -3.55 -11.75
C SER A 37 -7.15 -2.69 -10.60
N SER A 38 -7.38 -1.37 -10.68
CA SER A 38 -7.04 -0.46 -9.57
C SER A 38 -7.74 -0.86 -8.26
N SER A 39 -8.94 -1.44 -8.34
CA SER A 39 -9.66 -1.95 -7.16
C SER A 39 -8.97 -3.16 -6.52
N GLN A 40 -8.39 -4.07 -7.32
CA GLN A 40 -7.61 -5.19 -6.79
C GLN A 40 -6.34 -4.70 -6.09
N LEU A 41 -5.65 -3.69 -6.65
CA LEU A 41 -4.49 -3.07 -6.00
C LEU A 41 -4.88 -2.44 -4.66
N THR A 42 -5.90 -1.57 -4.66
CA THR A 42 -6.37 -0.92 -3.43
C THR A 42 -6.80 -1.91 -2.35
N ASN A 43 -7.53 -2.97 -2.71
CA ASN A 43 -7.94 -3.99 -1.74
C ASN A 43 -6.74 -4.78 -1.18
N THR A 44 -5.73 -5.03 -2.01
CA THR A 44 -4.50 -5.70 -1.59
C THR A 44 -3.69 -4.82 -0.64
N ASP A 45 -3.54 -3.53 -0.98
CA ASP A 45 -2.89 -2.55 -0.11
C ASP A 45 -3.58 -2.45 1.25
N LEU A 46 -4.92 -2.37 1.27
CA LEU A 46 -5.70 -2.34 2.51
C LEU A 46 -5.50 -3.61 3.36
N ALA A 47 -5.47 -4.78 2.73
CA ALA A 47 -5.23 -6.04 3.43
C ALA A 47 -3.84 -6.07 4.07
N TRP A 48 -2.82 -5.60 3.34
CA TRP A 48 -1.46 -5.49 3.84
C TRP A 48 -1.38 -4.50 5.00
N LEU A 49 -1.99 -3.31 4.86
CA LEU A 49 -2.00 -2.24 5.87
C LEU A 49 -2.66 -2.70 7.17
N LYS A 50 -3.76 -3.45 7.05
CA LYS A 50 -4.44 -4.07 8.19
C LYS A 50 -3.53 -5.06 8.91
N ALA A 51 -2.85 -5.95 8.16
CA ALA A 51 -1.92 -6.92 8.74
C ALA A 51 -0.73 -6.24 9.43
N LEU A 52 -0.16 -5.19 8.80
CA LEU A 52 0.91 -4.39 9.41
C LEU A 52 0.46 -3.79 10.74
N LYS A 53 -0.72 -3.15 10.77
CA LYS A 53 -1.27 -2.56 11.99
C LYS A 53 -1.41 -3.59 13.10
N THR A 54 -2.03 -4.75 12.82
CA THR A 54 -2.17 -5.84 13.79
C THR A 54 -0.81 -6.34 14.30
N ARG A 55 0.17 -6.46 13.42
CA ARG A 55 1.52 -6.92 13.79
C ARG A 55 2.28 -5.90 14.65
N ALA A 56 2.11 -4.60 14.38
CA ALA A 56 2.70 -3.52 15.15
C ALA A 56 2.06 -3.41 16.55
N GLU A 57 0.73 -3.48 16.63
CA GLU A 57 0.00 -3.39 17.89
C GLU A 57 0.24 -4.58 18.83
N SER A 58 0.54 -5.76 18.28
CA SER A 58 0.88 -6.95 19.07
C SER A 58 2.34 -6.98 19.55
N HIS A 59 3.20 -6.09 19.04
CA HIS A 59 4.63 -6.03 19.39
C HIS A 59 5.06 -4.54 19.50
N PRO A 60 4.58 -3.85 20.54
CA PRO A 60 4.77 -2.42 20.74
C PRO A 60 6.22 -2.03 21.04
#